data_AF-A0A2U0SV47-F1
#
_entry.id   AF-A0A2U0SV47-F1
#
_cell.length_a   1.000
_cell.length_b   1.000
_cell.length_c   1.000
_cell.angle_alpha   90.00
_cell.angle_beta   90.00
_cell.angle_gamma   90.00
#
_symmetry.space_group_name_H-M   'P 1'
#
loop_
_entity.id
_entity.type
_entity.pdbx_description
1 polymer ?
#
loop_
_entity_poly.entity_id
_entity_poly.type
_entity_poly.pdbx_seq_one_letter_code
_entity_poly.pdbx_strand_id
1 'polypeptide(L)'
;MTNRELARSATYIVQHEYEQATVTAADGRQASLGEFYGDPAVALIDIHEQWCAVAGEGLVLCRLGQPFGQSAEYFRQPGEVRWITALRQTGPFALEWQDEYGTWHSLVFEAADVSAYAPGR
;
A
#
# COMPACT_ATOMS: atom_id res chain seq x y z
N MET A 1 18.84 9.64 9.09
CA MET A 1 17.68 9.26 8.27
C MET A 1 16.83 8.34 9.12
N THR A 2 15.63 8.78 9.50
CA THR A 2 14.72 8.02 10.36
C THR A 2 13.72 7.29 9.50
N ASN A 3 13.86 5.98 9.41
CA ASN A 3 12.85 5.11 8.80
C ASN A 3 11.64 5.06 9.74
N ARG A 4 10.46 5.43 9.25
CA ARG A 4 9.24 5.50 10.04
C ARG A 4 8.33 4.34 9.68
N GLU A 5 7.97 3.57 10.71
CA GLU A 5 7.03 2.47 10.57
C GLU A 5 5.59 2.99 10.37
N LEU A 6 4.90 2.45 9.37
CA LEU A 6 3.50 2.72 9.07
C LEU A 6 2.59 1.58 9.52
N ALA A 7 3.03 0.33 9.34
CA ALA A 7 2.28 -0.85 9.76
C ALA A 7 3.21 -2.04 10.02
N ARG A 8 2.78 -2.95 10.90
CA ARG A 8 3.50 -4.17 11.26
C ARG A 8 2.53 -5.33 11.45
N SER A 9 2.95 -6.50 10.97
CA SER A 9 2.31 -7.80 11.17
C SER A 9 3.32 -8.78 11.77
N ALA A 10 2.99 -10.07 11.81
CA ALA A 10 3.92 -11.09 12.32
C ALA A 10 5.11 -11.28 11.36
N THR A 11 4.85 -11.22 10.05
CA THR A 11 5.85 -11.52 9.03
C THR A 11 6.34 -10.28 8.28
N TYR A 12 5.60 -9.17 8.28
CA TYR A 12 5.91 -8.01 7.45
C TYR A 12 5.93 -6.69 8.23
N ILE A 13 6.82 -5.79 7.80
CA ILE A 13 6.89 -4.40 8.24
C ILE A 13 6.76 -3.50 7.02
N VAL A 14 5.85 -2.53 7.08
CA VAL A 14 5.73 -1.46 6.10
C VAL A 14 6.25 -0.18 6.73
N GLN A 15 7.19 0.45 6.05
CA GLN A 15 7.91 1.60 6.55
C GLN A 15 8.23 2.57 5.41
N HIS A 16 8.59 3.80 5.74
CA HIS A 16 8.99 4.79 4.75
C HIS A 16 10.20 5.60 5.20
N GLU A 17 10.96 6.04 4.21
CA GLU A 17 12.01 7.03 4.36
C GLU A 17 11.73 8.17 3.38
N TYR A 18 11.36 9.35 3.90
CA TYR A 18 10.77 10.42 3.11
C TYR A 18 9.60 9.88 2.26
N GLU A 19 9.61 10.19 0.97
CA GLU A 19 8.57 9.85 0.01
C GLU A 19 8.59 8.37 -0.39
N GLN A 20 9.63 7.63 -0.04
CA GLN A 20 9.82 6.25 -0.47
C GLN A 20 9.26 5.24 0.55
N ALA A 21 8.22 4.50 0.15
CA ALA A 21 7.67 3.41 0.94
C ALA A 21 8.30 2.06 0.58
N THR A 22 8.48 1.19 1.59
CA THR A 22 9.04 -0.16 1.45
C THR A 22 8.30 -1.14 2.35
N VAL A 23 8.04 -2.35 1.84
CA VAL A 23 7.66 -3.51 2.67
C VAL A 23 8.85 -4.45 2.81
N THR A 24 9.10 -4.89 4.04
CA THR A 24 10.14 -5.87 4.39
C THR A 24 9.51 -7.10 5.01
N ALA A 25 9.81 -8.28 4.48
CA ALA A 25 9.45 -9.56 5.04
C ALA A 25 10.47 -9.99 6.11
N ALA A 26 10.06 -10.84 7.05
CA ALA A 26 10.91 -11.34 8.13
C ALA A 26 12.11 -12.16 7.64
N ASP A 27 12.04 -12.73 6.44
CA ASP A 27 13.13 -13.44 5.77
C ASP A 27 14.13 -12.49 5.07
N GLY A 28 13.92 -11.18 5.17
CA GLY A 28 14.78 -10.14 4.60
C GLY A 28 14.41 -9.73 3.17
N ARG A 29 13.42 -10.34 2.51
CA ARG A 29 12.94 -9.86 1.21
C ARG A 29 12.33 -8.46 1.36
N GLN A 30 12.60 -7.60 0.38
CA GLN A 30 12.08 -6.24 0.34
C GLN A 30 11.46 -5.92 -1.01
N ALA A 31 10.40 -5.11 -1.00
CA ALA A 31 9.79 -4.56 -2.19
C ALA A 31 9.53 -3.07 -2.01
N SER A 32 9.89 -2.29 -3.03
CA SER A 32 9.54 -0.88 -3.14
C SER A 32 8.06 -0.74 -3.43
N LEU A 33 7.39 0.17 -2.73
CA LEU A 33 5.97 0.47 -2.89
C LEU A 33 5.74 1.79 -3.63
N GLY A 34 6.78 2.30 -4.30
CA GLY A 34 6.76 3.58 -5.02
C GLY A 34 7.02 4.79 -4.13
N GLU A 35 7.06 5.94 -4.79
CA GLU A 35 7.21 7.26 -4.17
C GLU A 35 5.83 7.89 -3.91
N PHE A 36 5.71 8.68 -2.86
CA PHE A 36 4.50 9.39 -2.45
C PHE A 36 4.83 10.86 -2.26
N TYR A 37 4.26 11.75 -3.07
CA TYR A 37 4.48 13.19 -2.89
C TYR A 37 4.02 13.62 -1.49
N GLY A 38 4.91 14.24 -0.73
CA GLY A 38 4.61 14.69 0.65
C GLY A 38 4.60 13.58 1.70
N ASP A 39 5.29 12.47 1.45
CA ASP A 39 5.40 11.25 2.26
C ASP A 39 4.12 10.39 2.29
N PRO A 40 4.25 9.05 2.40
CA PRO A 40 3.11 8.19 2.69
C PRO A 40 2.54 8.49 4.09
N ALA A 41 1.22 8.58 4.18
CA ALA A 41 0.52 8.93 5.42
C ALA A 41 0.15 7.71 6.27
N VAL A 42 -0.22 6.59 5.63
CA VAL A 42 -0.79 5.42 6.31
C VAL A 42 -0.48 4.13 5.56
N ALA A 43 -0.43 3.02 6.29
CA ALA A 43 -0.38 1.69 5.71
C ALA A 43 -1.33 0.72 6.42
N LEU A 44 -1.72 -0.33 5.71
CA LEU A 44 -2.55 -1.43 6.18
C LEU A 44 -1.94 -2.74 5.70
N ILE A 45 -1.84 -3.74 6.58
CA ILE A 45 -1.48 -5.11 6.20
C ILE A 45 -2.73 -5.97 6.40
N ASP A 46 -3.08 -6.75 5.38
CA ASP A 46 -4.16 -7.73 5.45
C ASP A 46 -3.98 -8.68 6.65
N ILE A 47 -5.08 -9.01 7.32
CA ILE A 47 -5.08 -9.91 8.48
C ILE A 47 -4.54 -11.32 8.14
N HIS A 48 -4.64 -11.74 6.88
CA HIS A 48 -4.09 -13.00 6.39
C HIS A 48 -2.73 -12.83 5.69
N GLU A 49 -2.13 -11.65 5.79
CA GLU A 49 -0.85 -11.27 5.19
C GLU A 49 -0.76 -11.60 3.69
N GLN A 50 -1.88 -11.47 2.94
CA GLN A 50 -1.90 -11.71 1.50
C GLN A 50 -1.44 -10.49 0.70
N TRP A 51 -1.73 -9.28 1.22
CA TRP A 51 -1.39 -8.00 0.62
C TRP A 51 -1.15 -6.93 1.69
N CYS A 52 -0.49 -5.86 1.30
CA CYS A 52 -0.48 -4.60 2.06
C CYS A 52 -0.90 -3.44 1.16
N ALA A 53 -1.34 -2.37 1.80
CA ALA A 53 -1.72 -1.12 1.17
C ALA A 53 -0.92 0.02 1.81
N VAL A 54 -0.45 0.97 0.99
CA VAL A 54 0.17 2.22 1.45
C VAL A 54 -0.52 3.38 0.77
N ALA A 55 -0.84 4.41 1.53
CA ALA A 55 -1.57 5.55 1.04
C ALA A 55 -1.00 6.87 1.56
N GLY A 56 -1.33 7.94 0.83
CA GLY A 56 -0.88 9.31 1.03
C GLY A 56 -1.37 10.09 -0.19
N GLU A 57 -0.47 10.36 -1.14
CA GLU A 57 -0.87 10.63 -2.53
C GLU A 57 -1.26 9.32 -3.23
N GLY A 58 -2.56 9.09 -3.35
CA GLY A 58 -3.14 7.87 -3.89
C GLY A 58 -2.91 6.65 -3.00
N LEU A 59 -3.04 5.46 -3.60
CA LEU A 59 -2.99 4.17 -2.95
C LEU A 59 -2.13 3.21 -3.78
N VAL A 60 -1.25 2.48 -3.11
CA VAL A 60 -0.51 1.36 -3.70
C VAL A 60 -0.87 0.09 -2.94
N LEU A 61 -1.41 -0.89 -3.65
CA LEU A 61 -1.60 -2.25 -3.15
C LEU A 61 -0.39 -3.09 -3.55
N CYS A 62 0.10 -3.96 -2.66
CA CYS A 62 1.24 -4.83 -2.93
C CYS A 62 1.00 -6.25 -2.41
N ARG A 63 1.35 -7.23 -3.22
CA ARG A 63 1.28 -8.66 -2.90
C ARG A 63 2.39 -9.07 -1.94
N LEU A 64 2.01 -9.70 -0.84
CA LEU A 64 2.93 -10.27 0.14
C LEU A 64 3.21 -11.77 -0.11
N GLY A 65 2.27 -12.47 -0.74
CA GLY A 65 2.46 -13.85 -1.20
C GLY A 65 3.41 -14.00 -2.38
N GLN A 66 3.43 -15.18 -3.02
CA GLN A 66 4.18 -15.37 -4.27
C GLN A 66 3.34 -14.97 -5.49
N PRO A 67 3.93 -14.24 -6.46
CA PRO A 67 5.22 -13.56 -6.38
C PRO A 67 5.15 -12.30 -5.49
N PHE A 68 6.21 -12.08 -4.70
CA PHE A 68 6.26 -10.99 -3.72
C PHE A 68 6.61 -9.66 -4.38
N GLY A 69 5.98 -8.58 -3.91
CA GLY A 69 6.30 -7.23 -4.35
C GLY A 69 5.58 -6.76 -5.61
N GLN A 70 4.63 -7.54 -6.14
CA GLN A 70 3.79 -7.07 -7.25
C GLN A 70 2.81 -6.03 -6.74
N SER A 71 2.78 -4.86 -7.37
CA SER A 71 1.97 -3.74 -6.95
C SER A 71 0.98 -3.27 -8.01
N ALA A 72 -0.09 -2.65 -7.53
CA ALA A 72 -1.04 -1.89 -8.34
C ALA A 72 -1.33 -0.54 -7.69
N GLU A 73 -1.55 0.46 -8.53
CA GLU A 73 -1.75 1.84 -8.13
C GLU A 73 -3.18 2.28 -8.39
N TYR A 74 -3.79 2.93 -7.40
CA TYR A 74 -5.12 3.51 -7.48
C TYR A 74 -5.05 4.98 -7.10
N PHE A 75 -5.81 5.81 -7.80
CA PHE A 75 -5.92 7.25 -7.50
C PHE A 75 -4.58 7.98 -7.53
N ARG A 76 -3.73 7.60 -8.49
CA ARG A 76 -2.41 8.22 -8.74
C ARG A 76 -2.29 8.82 -10.13
N GLN A 77 -3.28 8.56 -11.00
CA GLN A 77 -3.30 9.10 -12.34
C GLN A 77 -3.62 10.61 -12.33
N PRO A 78 -3.03 11.42 -13.24
CA PRO A 78 -3.34 12.83 -13.36
C PRO A 78 -4.85 13.07 -13.52
N GLY A 79 -5.41 13.94 -12.67
CA GLY A 79 -6.85 14.24 -12.64
C GLY A 79 -7.70 13.32 -11.75
N GLU A 80 -7.13 12.20 -11.28
CA GLU A 80 -7.79 11.23 -10.41
C GLU A 80 -7.08 11.06 -9.05
N VAL A 81 -6.05 11.89 -8.80
CA VAL A 81 -5.28 11.85 -7.55
C VAL A 81 -6.18 12.07 -6.34
N ARG A 82 -6.06 11.17 -5.34
CA ARG A 82 -6.77 11.29 -4.06
C ARG A 82 -5.77 11.33 -2.91
N TRP A 83 -5.94 12.28 -2.01
CA TRP A 83 -5.22 12.32 -0.75
C TRP A 83 -5.91 11.43 0.27
N ILE A 84 -5.22 10.37 0.70
CA ILE A 84 -5.76 9.34 1.57
C ILE A 84 -5.06 9.40 2.93
N THR A 85 -5.86 9.52 3.98
CA THR A 85 -5.39 9.78 5.36
C THR A 85 -5.57 8.59 6.29
N ALA A 86 -6.50 7.67 5.99
CA ALA A 86 -6.72 6.46 6.77
C ALA A 86 -7.15 5.29 5.88
N LEU A 87 -6.86 4.07 6.36
CA LEU A 87 -7.24 2.81 5.72
C LEU A 87 -7.85 1.87 6.77
N ARG A 88 -8.82 1.06 6.36
CA ARG A 88 -9.30 -0.09 7.15
C ARG A 88 -9.71 -1.23 6.24
N GLN A 89 -9.40 -2.45 6.66
CA GLN A 89 -9.83 -3.64 5.95
C GLN A 89 -11.32 -3.89 6.21
N THR A 90 -12.08 -4.18 5.15
CA THR A 90 -13.51 -4.51 5.22
C THR A 90 -13.85 -5.89 4.65
N GLY A 91 -12.90 -6.53 3.98
CA GLY A 91 -13.00 -7.91 3.51
C GLY A 91 -11.64 -8.46 3.06
N PRO A 92 -11.60 -9.70 2.54
CA PRO A 92 -10.35 -10.34 2.12
C PRO A 92 -9.59 -9.56 1.04
N PHE A 93 -10.31 -9.01 0.06
CA PHE A 93 -9.77 -8.12 -0.98
C PHE A 93 -10.63 -6.85 -1.08
N ALA A 94 -10.91 -6.28 0.08
CA ALA A 94 -11.70 -5.06 0.19
C ALA A 94 -11.19 -4.22 1.35
N LEU A 95 -11.09 -2.91 1.10
CA LEU A 95 -10.75 -1.92 2.10
C LEU A 95 -11.64 -0.69 1.94
N GLU A 96 -11.67 0.11 2.99
CA GLU A 96 -12.14 1.48 2.91
C GLU A 96 -10.96 2.42 3.13
N TRP A 97 -10.98 3.53 2.42
CA TRP A 97 -10.01 4.59 2.53
C TRP A 97 -10.71 5.90 2.87
N GLN A 98 -10.07 6.72 3.70
CA GLN A 98 -10.57 8.02 4.11
C GLN A 98 -9.85 9.11 3.33
N ASP A 99 -10.60 10.03 2.72
CA ASP A 99 -10.03 11.20 2.06
C ASP A 99 -9.57 12.29 3.04
N GLU A 100 -8.97 13.37 2.52
CA GLU A 100 -8.56 14.54 3.31
C GLU A 100 -9.71 15.27 4.01
N TYR A 101 -10.96 15.06 3.56
CA TYR A 101 -12.17 15.64 4.15
C TYR A 101 -12.81 14.73 5.20
N GLY A 102 -12.21 13.56 5.47
CA GLY A 102 -12.71 12.60 6.44
C GLY A 102 -13.81 11.67 5.91
N THR A 103 -14.10 11.68 4.60
CA THR A 103 -15.12 10.82 3.99
C THR A 103 -14.53 9.45 3.69
N TRP A 104 -15.26 8.40 4.06
CA TRP A 104 -14.89 7.01 3.78
C TRP A 104 -15.43 6.55 2.43
N HIS A 105 -14.57 5.92 1.64
CA HIS A 105 -14.87 5.35 0.33
C HIS A 105 -14.47 3.89 0.30
N SER A 106 -15.28 3.05 -0.32
CA SER A 106 -14.99 1.62 -0.44
C SER A 106 -14.20 1.32 -1.71
N LEU A 107 -13.25 0.41 -1.61
CA LEU A 107 -12.52 -0.17 -2.71
C LEU A 107 -12.57 -1.70 -2.58
N VAL A 108 -13.11 -2.35 -3.60
CA VAL A 108 -13.01 -3.80 -3.78
C VAL A 108 -12.05 -4.04 -4.93
N PHE A 109 -11.13 -4.98 -4.74
CA PHE A 109 -10.11 -5.35 -5.71
C PHE A 109 -10.01 -6.86 -5.80
N GLU A 110 -9.40 -7.35 -6.87
CA GLU A 110 -9.18 -8.77 -7.07
C GLU A 110 -7.79 -9.17 -6.57
N ALA A 111 -7.60 -10.46 -6.24
CA ALA A 111 -6.27 -11.00 -5.96
C ALA A 111 -5.31 -10.87 -7.16
N ALA A 112 -5.87 -10.68 -8.36
CA ALA A 112 -5.13 -10.40 -9.59
C ALA A 112 -4.69 -8.94 -9.72
N ASP A 113 -5.32 -8.00 -9.00
CA ASP A 113 -4.93 -6.59 -9.08
C ASP A 113 -3.57 -6.38 -8.42
N VAL A 114 -3.26 -7.13 -7.35
CA VAL A 114 -1.91 -7.23 -6.80
C VAL A 114 -0.97 -8.09 -7.66
N SER A 115 -1.33 -8.42 -8.91
CA SER A 115 -0.53 -9.23 -9.83
C SER A 115 0.03 -8.46 -11.02
N ALA A 116 -0.41 -7.22 -11.25
CA ALA A 116 -0.25 -6.56 -12.54
C ALA A 116 0.58 -5.26 -12.47
N TYR A 117 1.88 -5.37 -12.19
CA TYR A 117 2.85 -4.46 -12.79
C TYR A 117 4.26 -5.07 -12.86
N ALA A 118 4.78 -5.18 -14.08
CA ALA A 118 6.21 -5.27 -14.34
C ALA A 118 6.59 -3.95 -15.02
N PRO A 119 7.41 -3.07 -14.42
CA PRO A 119 7.98 -1.98 -15.18
C PRO A 119 8.85 -2.63 -16.27
N GLY A 120 8.50 -2.36 -17.52
CA GLY A 120 9.30 -2.77 -18.67
C GLY A 120 10.71 -2.17 -18.54
N ARG A 121 11.69 -3.08 -18.51
CA ARG A 121 13.12 -2.94 -18.87
C ARG A 121 13.78 -1.57 -18.79
#